data_AF-A0AAV4WUV2-F1
#
_entry.id   AF-A0AAV4WUV2-F1
#
_cell.length_a   1.000
_cell.length_b   1.000
_cell.length_c   1.000
_cell.angle_alpha   90.00
_cell.angle_beta   90.00
_cell.angle_gamma   90.00
#
_symmetry.space_group_name_H-M   'P 1'
#
loop_
_entity.id
_entity.type
_entity.pdbx_description
1 polymer ?
#
loop_
_entity_poly.entity_id
_entity_poly.type
_entity_poly.pdbx_seq_one_letter_code
_entity_poly.pdbx_strand_id
1 'polypeptide(L)'
;MCRGPGKCIHCTRPYPATSKICPRHIHEQKLLEFKCRNHLTIGEARRIYAQSPKTDYSDAAKTNTTDPNIEKIVNQRVESIVQNITIKMEQDYSSLIEIFQKTIENLVQYLVSVFHQTDSKNPLTKNAK
;
A
#
# COMPACT_ATOMS: atom_id res chain seq x y z
N MET A 1 -13.36 -59.86 -16.43
CA MET A 1 -13.22 -58.54 -15.79
C MET A 1 -14.39 -57.65 -16.23
N CYS A 2 -15.45 -57.55 -15.44
CA CYS A 2 -16.58 -56.64 -15.75
C CYS A 2 -16.13 -55.19 -15.56
N ARG A 3 -15.91 -54.46 -16.66
CA ARG A 3 -15.67 -53.01 -16.61
C ARG A 3 -17.03 -52.33 -16.44
N GLY A 4 -17.25 -51.71 -15.28
CA GLY A 4 -18.44 -50.90 -15.01
C GLY A 4 -18.59 -49.75 -16.02
N PRO A 5 -19.80 -49.17 -16.15
CA PRO A 5 -20.10 -48.20 -17.19
C PRO A 5 -19.13 -47.02 -17.15
N GLY A 6 -18.53 -46.68 -18.29
CA GLY A 6 -17.65 -45.52 -18.47
C GLY A 6 -18.38 -44.17 -18.46
N LYS A 7 -19.52 -44.09 -17.76
CA LYS A 7 -20.37 -42.91 -17.61
C LYS A 7 -20.59 -42.67 -16.12
N CYS A 8 -20.54 -41.41 -15.70
CA CYS A 8 -20.70 -41.05 -14.29
C CYS A 8 -22.11 -41.41 -13.79
N ILE A 9 -22.21 -42.00 -12.60
CA ILE A 9 -23.52 -42.35 -12.00
C ILE A 9 -24.36 -41.11 -11.69
N HIS A 10 -23.70 -39.97 -11.46
CA HIS A 10 -24.35 -38.70 -11.14
C HIS A 10 -24.58 -37.83 -12.39
N CYS A 11 -23.91 -38.09 -13.52
CA CYS A 11 -24.13 -37.34 -14.76
C CYS A 11 -23.81 -38.18 -16.01
N THR A 12 -24.58 -38.04 -17.09
CA THR A 12 -24.42 -38.81 -18.35
C THR A 12 -23.14 -38.49 -19.13
N ARG A 13 -22.15 -37.82 -18.52
CA ARG A 13 -20.88 -37.40 -19.13
C ARG A 13 -19.83 -38.53 -19.07
N PRO A 14 -18.81 -38.50 -19.96
CA PRO A 14 -17.78 -39.52 -20.07
C PRO A 14 -16.70 -39.37 -18.98
N TYR A 15 -17.11 -39.42 -17.72
CA TYR A 15 -16.21 -39.54 -16.58
C TYR A 15 -16.39 -40.93 -15.94
N PRO A 16 -15.37 -41.47 -15.25
CA PRO A 16 -15.50 -42.70 -14.48
C PRO A 16 -16.71 -42.65 -13.53
N ALA A 17 -17.37 -43.79 -13.32
CA ALA A 17 -18.55 -43.93 -12.46
C ALA A 17 -18.38 -43.29 -11.07
N THR A 18 -17.16 -43.33 -10.52
CA THR A 18 -16.77 -42.83 -9.19
C THR A 18 -16.03 -41.49 -9.22
N SER A 19 -16.09 -40.74 -10.33
CA SER A 19 -15.34 -39.48 -10.47
C SER A 19 -15.83 -38.42 -9.47
N LYS A 20 -14.96 -38.09 -8.51
CA LYS A 20 -15.16 -36.99 -7.54
C LYS A 20 -15.16 -35.60 -8.18
N ILE A 21 -14.80 -35.52 -9.46
CA ILE A 21 -14.73 -34.27 -10.23
C ILE A 21 -16.10 -33.90 -10.82
N CYS A 22 -17.09 -34.80 -10.76
CA CYS A 22 -18.42 -34.53 -11.28
C CYS A 22 -19.07 -33.33 -10.56
N PRO A 23 -19.50 -32.27 -11.28
CA PRO A 23 -20.13 -31.10 -10.65
C PRO A 23 -21.36 -31.44 -9.82
N ARG A 24 -22.15 -32.45 -10.21
CA ARG A 24 -23.29 -32.91 -9.39
C ARG A 24 -22.84 -33.58 -8.10
N HIS A 25 -21.77 -34.38 -8.16
CA HIS A 25 -21.19 -35.01 -6.97
C HIS A 25 -20.63 -33.95 -6.00
N ILE A 26 -19.90 -32.97 -6.51
CA ILE A 26 -19.35 -31.85 -5.71
C ILE A 26 -20.49 -31.05 -5.07
N HIS A 27 -21.55 -30.75 -5.83
CA HIS A 27 -22.72 -30.03 -5.31
C HIS A 27 -23.45 -30.81 -4.22
N GLU A 28 -23.66 -32.12 -4.42
CA GLU A 28 -24.29 -33.01 -3.45
C GLU A 28 -23.45 -33.13 -2.18
N GLN A 29 -22.13 -33.26 -2.31
CA GLN A 29 -21.22 -33.27 -1.15
C GLN A 29 -21.31 -31.96 -0.35
N LYS A 30 -21.27 -30.80 -1.01
CA LYS A 30 -21.40 -29.50 -0.34
C LYS A 30 -22.75 -29.33 0.36
N LEU A 31 -23.83 -29.83 -0.24
CA LEU A 31 -25.16 -29.82 0.38
C LEU A 31 -25.20 -30.70 1.64
N LEU A 32 -24.57 -31.88 1.60
CA LEU A 32 -24.50 -32.78 2.76
C LEU A 32 -23.63 -32.19 3.89
N GLU A 33 -22.51 -31.56 3.55
CA GLU A 33 -21.69 -30.83 4.53
C GLU A 33 -22.47 -29.68 5.17
N PHE A 34 -23.19 -28.89 4.37
CA PHE A 34 -24.08 -27.82 4.86
C PHE A 34 -25.17 -28.37 5.78
N LYS A 35 -25.83 -29.47 5.39
CA LYS A 35 -26.84 -30.14 6.20
C LYS A 35 -26.28 -30.52 7.58
N CYS A 36 -25.14 -31.22 7.61
CA CYS A 36 -24.55 -31.73 8.85
C CYS A 36 -24.12 -30.60 9.79
N ARG A 37 -23.48 -29.54 9.25
CA ARG A 37 -23.02 -28.39 10.05
C ARG A 37 -24.16 -27.59 10.68
N ASN A 38 -25.33 -27.57 10.05
CA ASN A 38 -26.47 -26.79 10.50
C ASN A 38 -27.56 -27.65 11.18
N HIS A 39 -27.30 -28.95 11.37
CA HIS A 39 -28.25 -29.90 12.00
C HIS A 39 -29.64 -29.92 11.34
N LEU A 40 -29.69 -29.78 10.02
CA LEU A 40 -30.94 -29.66 9.26
C LEU A 40 -31.43 -31.02 8.73
N THR A 41 -32.72 -31.11 8.44
CA THR A 41 -33.22 -32.16 7.56
C THR A 41 -32.74 -31.92 6.12
N ILE A 42 -32.70 -32.99 5.31
CA ILE A 42 -32.25 -32.86 3.91
C ILE A 42 -33.16 -31.94 3.08
N GLY A 43 -34.46 -31.90 3.39
CA GLY A 43 -35.42 -31.03 2.72
C GLY A 43 -35.23 -29.55 3.04
N GLU A 44 -34.93 -29.22 4.30
CA GLU A 44 -34.60 -27.87 4.74
C GLU A 44 -33.28 -27.39 4.16
N ALA A 45 -32.24 -28.23 4.25
CA ALA A 45 -30.93 -27.93 3.68
C ALA A 45 -31.04 -27.62 2.19
N ARG A 46 -31.79 -28.42 1.42
CA ARG A 46 -31.98 -28.21 -0.02
C ARG A 46 -32.70 -26.89 -0.32
N ARG A 47 -33.71 -26.53 0.47
CA ARG A 47 -34.47 -25.28 0.30
C ARG A 47 -33.59 -24.06 0.53
N ILE A 48 -32.85 -24.05 1.64
CA ILE A 48 -31.96 -22.95 2.01
C ILE A 48 -30.79 -22.86 1.03
N TYR A 49 -30.18 -23.98 0.65
CA TYR A 49 -29.05 -24.02 -0.28
C TYR A 49 -29.43 -23.65 -1.72
N ALA A 50 -30.70 -23.81 -2.11
CA ALA A 50 -31.21 -23.34 -3.39
C ALA A 50 -31.56 -21.84 -3.38
N GLN A 51 -31.90 -21.30 -2.20
CA GLN A 51 -32.24 -19.90 -1.98
C GLN A 51 -31.04 -19.03 -1.63
N SER A 52 -29.91 -19.63 -1.22
CA SER A 52 -28.71 -18.87 -0.92
C SER A 52 -28.22 -18.14 -2.18
N PRO A 53 -27.90 -16.85 -2.08
CA PRO A 53 -27.36 -16.13 -3.21
C PRO A 53 -26.04 -16.81 -3.60
N LYS A 54 -25.99 -17.31 -4.83
CA LYS A 54 -24.75 -17.78 -5.45
C LYS A 54 -23.93 -16.52 -5.69
N THR A 55 -23.14 -16.09 -4.71
CA THR A 55 -22.18 -15.02 -4.91
C THR A 55 -21.16 -15.51 -5.93
N ASP A 56 -21.34 -15.08 -7.17
CA ASP A 56 -20.34 -15.28 -8.20
C ASP A 56 -19.15 -14.39 -7.86
N TYR A 57 -17.93 -14.85 -8.12
CA TYR A 57 -16.71 -14.08 -7.79
C TYR A 57 -16.73 -12.69 -8.45
N SER A 58 -17.43 -12.56 -9.58
CA SER A 58 -17.65 -11.29 -10.27
C SER A 58 -18.45 -10.27 -9.46
N ASP A 59 -19.34 -10.68 -8.56
CA ASP A 59 -20.17 -9.76 -7.78
C ASP A 59 -19.43 -9.23 -6.55
N ALA A 60 -18.55 -10.04 -5.95
CA ALA A 60 -17.62 -9.58 -4.91
C ALA A 60 -16.56 -8.61 -5.48
N ALA A 61 -16.14 -8.80 -6.73
CA ALA A 61 -15.21 -7.90 -7.39
C ALA A 61 -15.83 -6.52 -7.71
N LYS A 62 -17.15 -6.46 -7.96
CA LYS A 62 -17.88 -5.19 -8.19
C LYS A 62 -18.06 -4.36 -6.92
N THR A 63 -18.00 -4.98 -5.74
CA THR A 63 -18.09 -4.29 -4.45
C THR A 63 -16.76 -3.71 -3.97
N ASN A 64 -15.68 -3.83 -4.75
CA ASN A 64 -14.45 -3.04 -4.54
C ASN A 64 -14.65 -1.58 -4.94
N THR A 65 -15.77 -0.98 -4.53
CA THR A 65 -15.92 0.46 -4.46
C THR A 65 -14.93 0.91 -3.41
N THR A 66 -13.92 1.70 -3.80
CA THR A 66 -12.96 2.32 -2.89
C THR A 66 -13.71 2.85 -1.67
N ASP A 67 -13.43 2.29 -0.49
CA ASP A 67 -14.04 2.78 0.75
C ASP A 67 -13.64 4.26 0.86
N PRO A 68 -14.61 5.20 0.84
CA PRO A 68 -14.32 6.64 0.88
C PRO A 68 -13.54 7.03 2.14
N ASN A 69 -13.59 6.21 3.19
CA ASN A 69 -12.78 6.38 4.39
C ASN A 69 -11.29 6.13 4.13
N ILE A 70 -10.95 5.09 3.33
CA ILE A 70 -9.57 4.77 2.98
C ILE A 70 -9.00 5.87 2.07
N GLU A 71 -9.74 6.30 1.06
CA GLU A 71 -9.32 7.38 0.15
C GLU A 71 -9.03 8.67 0.93
N LYS A 72 -9.94 9.05 1.84
CA LYS A 72 -9.75 10.23 2.69
C LYS A 72 -8.52 10.13 3.59
N ILE A 73 -8.30 8.98 4.23
CA ILE A 73 -7.13 8.75 5.10
C ILE A 73 -5.83 8.86 4.29
N VAL A 74 -5.79 8.26 3.10
CA VAL A 74 -4.62 8.31 2.22
C VAL A 74 -4.34 9.75 1.78
N ASN A 75 -5.35 10.49 1.32
CA ASN A 75 -5.18 11.88 0.89
C ASN A 75 -4.66 12.77 2.05
N GLN A 76 -5.24 12.63 3.25
CA GLN A 76 -4.76 13.37 4.42
C GLN A 76 -3.31 13.04 4.79
N ARG A 77 -2.91 11.76 4.70
CA ARG A 77 -1.53 11.34 4.96
C ARG A 77 -0.57 11.91 3.92
N VAL A 78 -0.94 11.88 2.64
CA VAL A 78 -0.14 12.42 1.54
C VAL A 78 0.04 13.93 1.72
N GLU A 79 -1.04 14.67 1.96
CA GLU A 79 -0.98 16.12 2.20
C GLU A 79 -0.07 16.46 3.38
N SER A 80 -0.21 15.75 4.51
CA SER A 80 0.64 15.97 5.68
C SER A 80 2.12 15.71 5.38
N ILE A 81 2.44 14.65 4.62
CA ILE A 81 3.83 14.35 4.23
C ILE A 81 4.40 15.47 3.36
N VAL A 82 3.64 15.92 2.34
CA VAL A 82 4.07 16.99 1.43
C VAL A 82 4.31 18.30 2.18
N GLN A 83 3.40 18.67 3.09
CA GLN A 83 3.56 19.87 3.92
C GLN A 83 4.80 19.79 4.80
N ASN A 84 5.03 18.66 5.48
CA ASN A 84 6.20 18.47 6.33
C ASN A 84 7.52 18.56 5.54
N ILE A 85 7.55 17.99 4.32
CA ILE A 85 8.72 18.09 3.45
C ILE A 85 8.96 19.54 3.03
N THR A 86 7.90 20.26 2.65
CA THR A 86 7.98 21.67 2.22
C THR A 86 8.54 22.56 3.33
N ILE A 87 7.99 22.45 4.54
CA ILE A 87 8.46 23.21 5.72
C ILE A 87 9.94 22.92 5.99
N LYS A 88 10.33 21.65 5.94
CA LYS A 88 11.72 21.26 6.20
C LYS A 88 12.67 21.80 5.13
N MET A 89 12.28 21.77 3.86
CA MET A 89 13.07 22.35 2.77
C MET A 89 13.24 23.87 2.94
N GLU A 90 12.19 24.59 3.32
CA GLU A 90 12.25 26.03 3.58
C GLU A 90 13.18 26.37 4.77
N GLN A 91 13.11 25.57 5.84
CA GLN A 91 14.01 25.70 7.00
C GLN A 91 15.47 25.43 6.62
N ASP A 92 15.73 24.35 5.88
CA ASP A 92 17.06 23.99 5.42
C ASP A 92 17.65 25.08 4.51
N TYR A 93 16.84 25.64 3.61
CA TYR A 93 17.25 26.74 2.73
C TYR A 93 17.56 28.02 3.52
N SER A 94 16.74 28.36 4.51
CA SER A 94 16.97 29.53 5.37
C SER A 94 18.25 29.38 6.19
N SER A 95 18.49 28.20 6.75
CA SER A 95 19.72 27.91 7.50
C SER A 95 20.96 27.98 6.60
N LEU A 96 20.87 27.50 5.36
CA LEU A 96 21.98 27.58 4.41
C LEU A 96 22.35 29.04 4.09
N ILE A 97 21.35 29.91 3.88
CA ILE A 97 21.57 31.34 3.65
C ILE A 97 22.27 31.97 4.87
N GLU A 98 21.80 31.68 6.08
CA GLU A 98 22.40 32.23 7.32
C GLU A 98 23.87 31.81 7.47
N ILE A 99 24.17 30.53 7.22
CA ILE A 99 25.55 30.01 7.25
C ILE A 99 26.41 30.72 6.22
N PHE A 100 25.91 30.90 5.00
CA PHE A 100 26.63 31.56 3.92
C PHE A 100 26.94 33.03 4.26
N GLN A 101 25.94 33.77 4.73
CA GLN A 101 26.10 35.17 5.17
C GLN A 101 27.15 35.29 6.26
N LYS A 102 27.04 34.48 7.32
CA LYS A 102 27.99 34.49 8.43
C LYS A 102 29.40 34.10 8.00
N THR A 103 29.52 33.19 7.04
CA THR A 103 30.83 32.80 6.47
C THR A 103 31.46 33.97 5.72
N ILE A 104 30.70 34.69 4.90
CA ILE A 104 31.18 35.88 4.20
C ILE A 104 31.58 36.97 5.19
N GLU A 105 30.74 37.26 6.18
CA GLU A 105 31.03 38.25 7.22
C GLU A 105 32.35 37.94 7.92
N ASN A 106 32.56 36.68 8.33
CA ASN A 106 33.80 36.24 8.96
C ASN A 106 35.02 36.41 8.04
N LEU A 107 34.90 36.07 6.75
CA LEU A 107 35.97 36.23 5.78
C LEU A 107 36.32 37.70 5.56
N VAL A 108 35.32 38.57 5.46
CA VAL A 108 35.52 40.02 5.32
C VAL A 108 36.19 40.59 6.56
N GLN A 109 35.71 40.24 7.76
CA GLN A 109 36.33 40.68 9.01
C GLN A 109 37.78 40.20 9.14
N TYR A 110 38.05 38.96 8.74
CA TYR A 110 39.41 38.43 8.70
C TYR A 110 40.31 39.26 7.77
N LEU A 111 39.88 39.52 6.53
CA LEU A 111 40.65 40.32 5.57
C LEU A 111 40.93 41.73 6.09
N VAL A 112 39.91 42.43 6.61
CA VAL A 112 40.06 43.77 7.22
C VAL A 112 41.10 43.76 8.34
N SER A 113 41.08 42.73 9.19
CA SER A 113 42.06 42.58 10.27
C SER A 113 43.50 42.41 9.77
N VAL A 114 43.69 41.73 8.64
CA VAL A 114 45.01 41.55 8.01
C VAL A 114 45.53 42.86 7.43
N PHE A 115 44.68 43.63 6.73
CA PHE A 115 45.05 44.93 6.16
C PHE A 115 45.47 45.95 7.24
N HIS A 116 44.72 46.04 8.34
CA HIS A 116 45.10 46.93 9.45
C HIS A 116 46.44 46.54 10.09
N GLN A 117 46.76 45.24 10.16
CA GLN A 117 48.04 44.78 10.67
C GLN A 117 49.21 45.12 9.75
N THR A 118 49.00 45.14 8.43
CA THR A 118 50.03 45.49 7.45
C THR A 118 50.32 47.00 7.42
N ASP A 119 49.30 47.85 7.59
CA ASP A 119 49.48 49.31 7.65
C ASP A 119 50.23 49.76 8.91
N SER A 120 49.99 49.10 10.05
CA SER A 120 50.69 49.37 11.31
C SER A 120 52.19 49.00 11.27
N LYS A 121 52.56 48.02 10.45
CA LYS A 121 53.93 47.46 10.37
C LYS A 121 54.75 47.97 9.18
N ASN A 122 54.19 48.81 8.31
CA ASN A 122 54.90 49.32 7.13
C ASN A 122 55.98 50.37 7.54
N PRO A 123 57.29 50.12 7.30
CA PRO A 123 58.36 51.03 7.73
C PRO A 123 58.39 52.37 6.99
N LEU A 124 57.70 52.48 5.85
CA LEU A 124 57.72 53.66 4.97
C LEU A 124 56.82 54.82 5.45
N THR A 125 55.86 54.59 6.35
CA THR A 125 54.97 55.64 6.88
C THR A 125 55.53 56.35 8.13
N LYS A 126 56.65 55.89 8.69
CA LYS A 126 57.26 56.50 9.90
C LYS A 126 58.26 57.63 9.62
N ASN A 127 58.61 57.90 8.36
CA ASN A 127 59.63 58.88 7.98
C ASN A 127 59.10 60.15 7.30
N ALA A 128 57.81 60.46 7.47
CA ALA A 128 57.20 61.69 6.97
C ALA A 128 56.58 62.50 8.12
N LYS A 129 57.40 62.95 9.07
CA LYS A 129 57.08 64.08 9.94
C LYS A 129 58.34 64.75 10.46
#